data_AF-A0A0D5YWC8-F1
#
_entry.id   AF-A0A0D5YWC8-F1
#
_cell.length_a   1.000
_cell.length_b   1.000
_cell.length_c   1.000
_cell.angle_alpha   90.00
_cell.angle_beta   90.00
_cell.angle_gamma   90.00
#
_symmetry.space_group_name_H-M   'P 1'
#
loop_
_entity.id
_entity.type
_entity.pdbx_description
1 polymer ?
#
loop_
_entity_poly.entity_id
_entity_poly.type
_entity_poly.pdbx_seq_one_letter_code
_entity_poly.pdbx_strand_id
1 'polypeptide(L)'
;MKKSLQLFTAVFLLLFASSLEAQYGYGNRYGRRTSIPQAQTPQKEPEPKTAEEYVEERMPKIIEALELDPFEEAVVRTTLTKYVQKRMELQILKLDPKKMKEEFEKIQKLQDAEIKAGLPEEKYENYLALQKNQLKKKRKKKKKRKDKTD
;
A
#
# COMPACT_ATOMS: atom_id res chain seq x y z
N MET A 1 37.11 29.95 5.05
CA MET A 1 35.88 29.16 5.31
C MET A 1 34.88 29.85 6.22
N LYS A 2 35.28 30.57 7.29
CA LYS A 2 34.32 31.26 8.19
C LYS A 2 33.56 32.42 7.52
N LYS A 3 34.20 33.21 6.66
CA LYS A 3 33.57 34.35 5.96
C LYS A 3 32.52 33.92 4.90
N SER A 4 32.77 32.81 4.21
CA SER A 4 31.82 32.23 3.24
C SER A 4 30.63 31.55 3.93
N LEU A 5 30.85 30.95 5.10
CA LEU A 5 29.79 30.39 5.94
C LEU A 5 28.90 31.51 6.54
N GLN A 6 29.50 32.63 6.96
CA GLN A 6 28.79 33.82 7.44
C GLN A 6 27.90 34.45 6.35
N LEU A 7 28.38 34.49 5.11
CA LEU A 7 27.62 34.99 3.96
C LEU A 7 26.42 34.10 3.64
N PHE A 8 26.58 32.78 3.73
CA PHE A 8 25.48 31.82 3.55
C PHE A 8 24.42 31.92 4.66
N THR A 9 24.83 32.11 5.92
CA THR A 9 23.89 32.32 7.03
C THR A 9 23.13 33.63 6.94
N ALA A 10 23.74 34.70 6.40
CA ALA A 10 23.08 35.98 6.22
C ALA A 10 22.00 35.93 5.12
N VAL A 11 22.24 35.18 4.03
CA VAL A 11 21.26 34.98 2.96
C VAL A 11 20.10 34.09 3.40
N PHE A 12 20.37 33.08 4.25
CA PHE A 12 19.32 32.22 4.80
C PHE A 12 18.34 32.99 5.70
N LEU A 13 18.83 33.95 6.49
CA LEU A 13 17.97 34.79 7.36
C LEU A 13 17.07 35.77 6.58
N LEU A 14 17.49 36.22 5.39
CA LEU A 14 16.70 37.10 4.53
C LEU A 14 15.53 36.37 3.83
N LEU A 15 15.61 35.05 3.64
CA LEU A 15 14.57 34.26 3.00
C LEU A 15 13.42 33.84 3.93
N PHE A 16 13.56 34.03 5.26
CA PHE A 16 12.50 33.73 6.24
C PHE A 16 11.70 34.98 6.69
N ALA A 17 12.00 36.17 6.18
CA ALA A 17 11.38 37.42 6.61
C ALA A 17 10.04 37.77 5.90
N SER A 18 9.44 36.85 5.15
CA SER A 18 8.17 37.09 4.46
C SER A 18 6.96 36.70 5.33
N SER A 19 6.67 37.49 6.36
CA SER A 19 5.31 37.63 6.93
C SER A 19 5.23 38.82 7.89
N LEU A 20 5.34 40.02 7.34
CA LEU A 20 4.83 41.25 7.96
C LEU A 20 3.75 41.84 7.04
N GLU A 21 2.56 41.27 7.11
CA GLU A 21 1.34 41.91 6.60
C GLU A 21 0.93 43.00 7.61
N ALA A 22 1.37 44.23 7.37
CA ALA A 22 0.85 45.40 8.06
C ALA A 22 -0.53 45.76 7.48
N GLN A 23 -1.61 45.18 8.02
CA GLN A 23 -2.97 45.61 7.69
C GLN A 23 -3.36 46.81 8.55
N TYR A 24 -2.96 48.01 8.12
CA TYR A 24 -3.42 49.27 8.70
C TYR A 24 -4.86 49.54 8.22
N GLY A 25 -5.84 49.09 9.00
CA GLY A 25 -7.27 49.20 8.70
C GLY A 25 -7.90 50.49 9.22
N TYR A 26 -7.72 51.60 8.51
CA TYR A 26 -8.64 52.75 8.57
C TYR A 26 -9.44 52.77 7.27
N GLY A 27 -10.71 52.37 7.29
CA GLY A 27 -11.50 52.35 6.06
C GLY A 27 -12.81 51.58 6.13
N ASN A 28 -13.76 52.18 6.83
CA ASN A 28 -15.20 52.05 6.67
C ASN A 28 -15.75 51.23 5.46
N ARG A 29 -16.67 50.31 5.83
CA ARG A 29 -18.08 50.34 5.42
C ARG A 29 -18.46 49.60 4.12
N TYR A 30 -19.03 48.40 4.33
CA TYR A 30 -20.07 47.71 3.55
C TYR A 30 -19.76 47.27 2.10
N GLY A 31 -19.88 45.96 1.87
CA GLY A 31 -20.25 45.42 0.55
C GLY A 31 -19.42 44.23 0.08
N ARG A 32 -20.10 43.11 -0.21
CA ARG A 32 -19.62 41.86 -0.86
C ARG A 32 -18.74 40.91 -0.04
N ARG A 33 -19.39 39.89 0.54
CA ARG A 33 -18.78 38.59 0.80
C ARG A 33 -18.46 37.91 -0.54
N THR A 34 -17.23 38.03 -0.99
CA THR A 34 -16.68 37.17 -2.05
C THR A 34 -15.76 36.19 -1.36
N SER A 35 -16.23 34.96 -1.13
CA SER A 35 -15.42 33.86 -0.62
C SER A 35 -14.37 33.52 -1.68
N ILE A 36 -13.11 33.90 -1.43
CA ILE A 36 -11.97 33.44 -2.24
C ILE A 36 -11.93 31.92 -2.07
N PRO A 37 -12.04 31.10 -3.14
CA PRO A 37 -11.88 29.66 -3.02
C PRO A 37 -10.44 29.40 -2.59
N GLN A 38 -10.26 28.86 -1.38
CA GLN A 38 -8.98 28.33 -0.96
C GLN A 38 -8.62 27.20 -1.93
N ALA A 39 -7.53 27.36 -2.69
CA ALA A 39 -7.03 26.32 -3.58
C ALA A 39 -6.76 25.07 -2.73
N GLN A 40 -7.57 24.03 -2.92
CA GLN A 40 -7.31 22.72 -2.33
C GLN A 40 -6.03 22.21 -2.98
N THR A 41 -4.95 22.15 -2.22
CA THR A 41 -3.77 21.39 -2.63
C THR A 41 -4.24 19.97 -2.94
N PRO A 42 -4.02 19.44 -4.16
CA PRO A 42 -4.37 18.06 -4.47
C PRO A 42 -3.74 17.17 -3.40
N GLN A 43 -4.56 16.38 -2.69
CA GLN A 43 -4.05 15.39 -1.75
C GLN A 43 -3.07 14.50 -2.53
N LYS A 44 -1.82 14.45 -2.09
CA LYS A 44 -0.80 13.59 -2.70
C LYS A 44 -1.33 12.15 -2.66
N GLU A 45 -1.43 11.51 -3.83
CA GLU A 45 -1.93 10.14 -3.91
C GLU A 45 -1.07 9.24 -2.99
N PRO A 46 -1.69 8.37 -2.18
CA PRO A 46 -0.94 7.50 -1.27
C PRO A 46 -0.04 6.57 -2.10
N GLU A 47 1.23 6.49 -1.72
CA GLU A 47 2.21 5.63 -2.38
C GLU A 47 1.74 4.16 -2.34
N PRO A 48 1.93 3.39 -3.44
CA PRO A 48 1.55 1.99 -3.45
C PRO A 48 2.41 1.21 -2.46
N LYS A 49 1.77 0.38 -1.63
CA LYS A 49 2.44 -0.46 -0.64
C LYS A 49 3.51 -1.33 -1.28
N THR A 50 4.62 -1.55 -0.58
CA THR A 50 5.67 -2.45 -1.03
C THR A 50 5.23 -3.92 -0.90
N ALA A 51 5.95 -4.83 -1.57
CA ALA A 51 5.68 -6.26 -1.48
C ALA A 51 5.86 -6.78 -0.03
N GLU A 52 6.85 -6.26 0.67
CA GLU A 52 7.16 -6.61 2.06
C GLU A 52 6.04 -6.16 2.99
N GLU A 53 5.63 -4.88 2.92
CA GLU A 53 4.52 -4.34 3.70
C GLU A 53 3.22 -5.13 3.47
N TYR A 54 2.94 -5.49 2.22
CA TYR A 54 1.75 -6.28 1.90
C TYR A 54 1.79 -7.68 2.53
N VAL A 55 2.97 -8.30 2.60
CA VAL A 55 3.16 -9.60 3.23
C VAL A 55 3.06 -9.47 4.74
N GLU A 56 3.70 -8.47 5.34
CA GLU A 56 3.67 -8.19 6.77
C GLU A 56 2.25 -7.99 7.29
N GLU A 57 1.38 -7.31 6.55
CA GLU A 57 -0.03 -7.16 6.90
C GLU A 57 -0.80 -8.50 6.98
N ARG A 58 -0.31 -9.53 6.28
CA ARG A 58 -0.95 -10.84 6.21
C ARG A 58 -0.30 -11.90 7.08
N MET A 59 1.01 -11.80 7.33
CA MET A 59 1.77 -12.80 8.08
C MET A 59 1.14 -13.13 9.44
N PRO A 60 0.68 -12.17 10.28
CA PRO A 60 0.10 -12.51 11.59
C PRO A 60 -1.06 -13.50 11.51
N LYS A 61 -1.94 -13.35 10.51
CA LYS A 61 -3.08 -14.25 10.30
C LYS A 61 -2.67 -15.63 9.77
N ILE A 62 -1.55 -15.69 9.06
CA ILE A 62 -1.03 -16.95 8.52
C ILE A 62 -0.31 -17.72 9.63
N ILE A 63 0.50 -17.03 10.43
CA ILE A 63 1.19 -17.57 11.61
C ILE A 63 0.15 -18.12 12.60
N GLU A 64 -0.88 -17.34 12.92
CA GLU A 64 -1.96 -17.78 13.81
C GLU A 64 -2.73 -18.98 13.26
N ALA A 65 -3.01 -19.02 11.96
CA ALA A 65 -3.81 -20.08 11.36
C ALA A 65 -3.06 -21.39 11.14
N LEU A 66 -1.74 -21.35 10.99
CA LEU A 66 -0.90 -22.51 10.68
C LEU A 66 0.04 -22.91 11.82
N GLU A 67 0.07 -22.12 12.89
CA GLU A 67 0.99 -22.28 14.02
C GLU A 67 2.43 -22.44 13.52
N LEU A 68 2.86 -21.48 12.69
CA LEU A 68 4.19 -21.50 12.08
C LEU A 68 5.26 -21.29 13.15
N ASP A 69 6.32 -22.09 13.06
CA ASP A 69 7.54 -21.80 13.81
C ASP A 69 8.34 -20.65 13.14
N PRO A 70 9.37 -20.08 13.79
CA PRO A 70 10.15 -18.97 13.23
C PRO A 70 10.86 -19.30 11.91
N PHE A 71 11.23 -20.56 11.68
CA PHE A 71 11.88 -20.99 10.45
C PHE A 71 10.86 -21.11 9.31
N GLU A 72 9.74 -21.78 9.56
CA GLU A 72 8.62 -21.89 8.62
C GLU A 72 8.04 -20.52 8.29
N GLU A 73 7.93 -19.63 9.28
CA GLU A 73 7.51 -18.24 9.07
C GLU A 73 8.44 -17.53 8.08
N ALA A 74 9.76 -17.65 8.27
CA ALA A 74 10.73 -17.06 7.36
C ALA A 74 10.61 -17.64 5.94
N VAL A 75 10.42 -18.95 5.81
CA VAL A 75 10.20 -19.62 4.53
C VAL A 75 8.93 -19.11 3.85
N VAL A 76 7.80 -19.04 4.57
CA VAL A 76 6.54 -18.51 4.05
C VAL A 76 6.68 -17.02 3.68
N ARG A 77 7.28 -16.20 4.54
CA ARG A 77 7.44 -14.76 4.33
C ARG A 77 8.26 -14.46 3.08
N THR A 78 9.42 -15.10 2.96
CA THR A 78 10.31 -14.93 1.80
C THR A 78 9.64 -15.37 0.50
N THR A 79 9.00 -16.54 0.52
CA THR A 79 8.26 -17.08 -0.63
C THR A 79 7.12 -16.15 -1.04
N LEU A 80 6.28 -15.72 -0.09
CA LEU A 80 5.18 -14.80 -0.36
C LEU A 80 5.68 -13.46 -0.89
N THR A 81 6.74 -12.88 -0.32
CA THR A 81 7.31 -11.60 -0.75
C THR A 81 7.76 -11.67 -2.20
N LYS A 82 8.53 -12.71 -2.56
CA LYS A 82 8.99 -13.00 -3.92
C LYS A 82 7.84 -13.04 -4.93
N TYR A 83 6.75 -13.75 -4.63
CA TYR A 83 5.63 -13.87 -5.58
C TYR A 83 4.62 -12.72 -5.54
N VAL A 84 4.54 -11.97 -4.45
CA VAL A 84 3.82 -10.69 -4.43
C VAL A 84 4.54 -9.68 -5.31
N GLN A 85 5.86 -9.57 -5.19
CA GLN A 85 6.67 -8.71 -6.03
C GLN A 85 6.50 -9.05 -7.51
N LYS A 86 6.65 -10.33 -7.91
CA LYS A 86 6.42 -10.76 -9.30
C LYS A 86 5.03 -10.39 -9.82
N ARG A 87 3.98 -10.49 -8.99
CA ARG A 87 2.62 -10.08 -9.37
C ARG A 87 2.50 -8.58 -9.56
N MET A 88 3.17 -7.78 -8.73
CA MET A 88 3.21 -6.32 -8.87
C MET A 88 3.97 -5.90 -10.14
N GLU A 89 5.12 -6.53 -10.42
CA GLU A 89 5.89 -6.31 -11.65
C GLU A 89 5.04 -6.58 -12.90
N LEU A 90 4.32 -7.71 -12.93
CA LEU A 90 3.39 -8.01 -14.02
C LEU A 90 2.27 -6.97 -14.16
N GLN A 91 1.76 -6.42 -13.07
CA GLN A 91 0.75 -5.36 -13.12
C GLN A 91 1.31 -4.07 -13.71
N ILE A 92 2.57 -3.74 -13.41
CA ILE A 92 3.27 -2.58 -13.98
C ILE A 92 3.47 -2.76 -15.49
N LEU A 93 3.76 -3.99 -15.95
CA LEU A 93 3.91 -4.32 -17.37
C LEU A 93 2.61 -4.16 -18.18
N LYS A 94 1.44 -4.07 -17.51
CA LYS A 94 0.12 -3.82 -18.13
C LYS A 94 -0.15 -4.67 -19.38
N LEU A 95 0.13 -5.97 -19.29
CA LEU A 95 -0.05 -6.92 -20.40
C LEU A 95 -1.53 -7.14 -20.73
N ASP A 96 -1.79 -7.76 -21.89
CA ASP A 96 -3.13 -8.19 -22.29
C ASP A 96 -3.83 -9.00 -21.18
N PRO A 97 -5.13 -8.79 -20.91
CA PRO A 97 -5.84 -9.47 -19.82
C PRO A 97 -5.79 -11.00 -19.86
N LYS A 98 -5.66 -11.60 -21.06
CA LYS A 98 -5.52 -13.06 -21.21
C LYS A 98 -4.13 -13.53 -20.75
N LYS A 99 -3.07 -12.89 -21.25
CA LYS A 99 -1.68 -13.18 -20.87
C LYS A 99 -1.44 -12.91 -19.39
N MET A 100 -1.99 -11.82 -18.86
CA MET A 100 -1.99 -11.52 -17.42
C MET A 100 -2.51 -12.67 -16.57
N LYS A 101 -3.64 -13.28 -16.97
CA LYS A 101 -4.22 -14.41 -16.25
C LYS A 101 -3.31 -15.64 -16.30
N GLU A 102 -2.78 -15.96 -17.47
CA GLU A 102 -1.86 -17.09 -17.65
C GLU A 102 -0.60 -16.93 -16.78
N GLU A 103 0.01 -15.75 -16.78
CA GLU A 103 1.20 -15.48 -15.96
C GLU A 103 0.87 -15.48 -14.46
N PHE A 104 -0.29 -14.98 -14.05
CA PHE A 104 -0.74 -15.10 -12.66
C PHE A 104 -0.97 -16.54 -12.24
N GLU A 105 -1.54 -17.38 -13.10
CA GLU A 105 -1.70 -18.81 -12.82
C GLU A 105 -0.35 -19.52 -12.72
N LYS A 106 0.62 -19.18 -13.57
CA LYS A 106 1.99 -19.71 -13.47
C LYS A 106 2.64 -19.30 -12.15
N ILE A 107 2.56 -18.02 -11.78
CA ILE A 107 3.06 -17.52 -10.48
C ILE A 107 2.41 -18.27 -9.32
N GLN A 108 1.09 -18.45 -9.36
CA GLN A 108 0.38 -19.14 -8.29
C GLN A 108 0.86 -20.59 -8.15
N LYS A 109 1.02 -21.32 -9.25
CA LYS A 109 1.53 -22.70 -9.23
C LYS A 109 2.94 -22.79 -8.66
N LEU A 110 3.83 -21.87 -9.05
CA LEU A 110 5.20 -21.82 -8.54
C LEU A 110 5.24 -21.48 -7.05
N GLN A 111 4.41 -20.51 -6.63
CA GLN A 111 4.24 -20.17 -5.22
C GLN A 111 3.78 -21.38 -4.40
N ASP A 112 2.73 -22.06 -4.84
CA ASP A 112 2.18 -23.21 -4.12
C ASP A 112 3.19 -24.38 -4.07
N ALA A 113 3.96 -24.60 -5.14
CA ALA A 113 5.02 -25.61 -5.16
C ALA A 113 6.18 -25.28 -4.20
N GLU A 114 6.62 -24.03 -4.14
CA GLU A 114 7.71 -23.59 -3.26
C GLU A 114 7.27 -23.62 -1.79
N ILE A 115 6.03 -23.22 -1.49
CA ILE A 115 5.45 -23.36 -0.14
C ILE A 115 5.32 -24.84 0.23
N LYS A 116 4.86 -25.71 -0.67
CA LYS A 116 4.78 -27.16 -0.41
C LYS A 116 6.15 -27.76 -0.12
N ALA A 117 7.20 -27.31 -0.81
CA ALA A 117 8.56 -27.78 -0.58
C ALA A 117 9.16 -27.26 0.75
N GLY A 118 8.70 -26.09 1.22
CA GLY A 118 9.23 -25.42 2.40
C GLY A 118 8.46 -25.64 3.70
N LEU A 119 7.28 -26.27 3.65
CA LEU A 119 6.43 -26.51 4.82
C LEU A 119 6.13 -28.01 4.99
N PRO A 120 5.90 -28.47 6.23
CA PRO A 120 5.32 -29.78 6.47
C PRO A 120 3.99 -29.95 5.73
N GLU A 121 3.72 -31.16 5.25
CA GLU A 121 2.54 -31.44 4.42
C GLU A 121 1.23 -31.06 5.12
N GLU A 122 1.13 -31.34 6.42
CA GLU A 122 -0.03 -30.97 7.26
C GLU A 122 -0.28 -29.44 7.26
N LYS A 123 0.77 -28.63 7.42
CA LYS A 123 0.66 -27.16 7.44
C LYS A 123 0.38 -26.61 6.04
N TYR A 124 0.91 -27.25 5.00
CA TYR A 124 0.59 -26.90 3.62
C TYR A 124 -0.90 -27.15 3.28
N GLU A 125 -1.47 -28.27 3.73
CA GLU A 125 -2.91 -28.53 3.56
C GLU A 125 -3.78 -27.49 4.28
N ASN A 126 -3.40 -27.13 5.50
CA ASN A 126 -4.05 -26.08 6.27
C ASN A 126 -3.93 -24.71 5.55
N TYR A 127 -2.79 -24.43 4.93
CA TYR A 127 -2.60 -23.22 4.10
C TYR A 127 -3.55 -23.20 2.90
N LEU A 128 -3.70 -24.33 2.19
CA LEU A 128 -4.67 -24.45 1.10
C LEU A 128 -6.11 -24.27 1.59
N ALA A 129 -6.45 -24.83 2.75
CA ALA A 129 -7.75 -24.67 3.37
C ALA A 129 -8.03 -23.19 3.71
N LEU A 130 -7.05 -22.48 4.26
CA LEU A 130 -7.12 -21.05 4.55
C LEU A 130 -7.43 -20.24 3.27
N GLN A 131 -6.74 -20.51 2.17
CA GLN A 131 -7.00 -19.87 0.88
C GLN A 131 -8.43 -20.15 0.36
N LYS A 132 -8.85 -21.42 0.36
CA LYS A 132 -10.20 -21.83 -0.07
C LYS A 132 -11.29 -21.17 0.77
N ASN A 133 -11.10 -21.08 2.09
CA ASN A 133 -12.07 -20.49 3.00
C ASN A 133 -12.21 -18.98 2.79
N GLN A 134 -11.11 -18.27 2.51
CA GLN A 134 -11.17 -16.86 2.12
C GLN A 134 -11.99 -16.65 0.83
N LEU A 135 -11.83 -17.52 -0.17
CA LEU A 135 -12.62 -17.47 -1.40
C LEU A 135 -14.12 -17.73 -1.15
N LYS A 136 -14.44 -18.74 -0.34
CA LYS A 136 -15.83 -19.06 0.04
C LYS A 136 -16.49 -17.89 0.78
N LYS A 137 -15.79 -17.26 1.75
CA LYS A 137 -16.29 -16.10 2.50
C LYS A 137 -16.56 -14.91 1.58
N LYS A 138 -15.68 -14.61 0.63
CA LYS A 138 -15.87 -13.56 -0.39
C LYS A 138 -17.09 -13.84 -1.27
N ARG A 139 -17.28 -15.07 -1.75
CA ARG A 139 -18.45 -15.48 -2.55
C ARG A 139 -19.77 -15.31 -1.79
N LYS A 140 -19.84 -15.81 -0.54
CA LYS A 140 -21.03 -15.66 0.32
C LYS A 140 -21.38 -14.19 0.55
N LYS A 141 -20.40 -13.33 0.83
CA LYS A 141 -20.61 -11.88 1.02
C LYS A 141 -21.14 -11.20 -0.24
N LYS A 142 -20.67 -11.61 -1.44
CA LYS A 142 -21.16 -11.09 -2.72
C LYS A 142 -22.62 -11.47 -2.97
N LYS A 143 -23.01 -12.71 -2.68
CA LYS A 143 -24.41 -13.17 -2.82
C LYS A 143 -25.37 -12.37 -1.92
N LYS A 144 -25.05 -12.26 -0.62
CA LYS A 144 -25.87 -11.50 0.34
C LYS A 144 -26.01 -10.01 0.02
N ARG A 145 -25.08 -9.40 -0.73
CA ARG A 145 -25.20 -8.01 -1.18
C ARG A 145 -26.15 -7.88 -2.36
N LYS A 146 -26.11 -8.81 -3.32
CA LYS A 146 -27.05 -8.84 -4.45
C LYS A 146 -28.50 -8.98 -3.96
N ASP A 147 -28.75 -9.97 -3.10
CA ASP A 147 -30.08 -10.25 -2.52
C ASP A 147 -30.64 -9.10 -1.62
N LYS A 148 -29.87 -8.04 -1.34
CA LYS A 148 -30.30 -6.86 -0.56
C LYS A 148 -30.49 -5.60 -1.40
N THR A 149 -30.05 -5.63 -2.66
CA THR A 149 -30.13 -4.49 -3.58
C THR A 149 -31.24 -4.70 -4.62
N ASP A 150 -31.80 -5.92 -4.67
CA ASP A 150 -33.06 -6.29 -5.33
C ASP A 150 -34.17 -6.31 -4.26
#